data_AF-A0A1C7LSL2-F1
#
_entry.id   AF-A0A1C7LSL2-F1
#
_cell.length_a   1.000
_cell.length_b   1.000
_cell.length_c   1.000
_cell.angle_alpha   90.00
_cell.angle_beta   90.00
_cell.angle_gamma   90.00
#
_symmetry.space_group_name_H-M   'P 1'
#
loop_
_entity.id
_entity.type
_entity.pdbx_description
1 polymer ?
#
loop_
_entity_poly.entity_id
_entity_poly.type
_entity_poly.pdbx_seq_one_letter_code
_entity_poly.pdbx_strand_id
1 'polypeptide(L)'
;MSRFPATTMPPLPSTSDEEIASLISSAHRRQKDISDFQIPRVRTCADALATQQQLAAELREDLDVFARQVETLDIAVEDQKSERDRRELREIVHDLQCSLASLRKDARTALLASKRAIDAKQLSKREELLRSSVLREKQT
;
A
#
# COMPACT_ATOMS: atom_id res chain seq x y z
N MET A 1 -28.54 -24.78 -47.22
CA MET A 1 -28.53 -23.36 -46.78
C MET A 1 -28.39 -23.37 -45.26
N SER A 2 -27.16 -23.29 -44.76
CA SER A 2 -26.85 -23.43 -43.33
C SER A 2 -26.68 -22.05 -42.71
N ARG A 3 -27.57 -21.68 -41.77
CA ARG A 3 -27.47 -20.45 -40.97
C ARG A 3 -26.63 -20.74 -39.73
N PHE A 4 -25.53 -20.01 -39.57
CA PHE A 4 -24.78 -19.94 -38.32
C PHE A 4 -25.52 -19.07 -37.29
N PRO A 5 -25.59 -19.44 -36.00
CA PRO A 5 -26.05 -18.54 -34.96
C PRO A 5 -24.94 -17.53 -34.64
N ALA A 6 -25.28 -16.24 -34.68
CA ALA A 6 -24.42 -15.16 -34.23
C ALA A 6 -24.23 -15.26 -32.71
N THR A 7 -22.99 -15.50 -32.27
CA THR A 7 -22.56 -15.43 -30.88
C THR A 7 -22.85 -14.02 -30.36
N THR A 8 -23.91 -13.90 -29.55
CA THR A 8 -24.26 -12.67 -28.85
C THR A 8 -23.23 -12.52 -27.72
N MET A 9 -22.22 -11.67 -27.92
CA MET A 9 -21.38 -11.22 -26.82
C MET A 9 -22.27 -10.44 -25.85
N PRO A 10 -22.26 -10.76 -24.54
CA PRO A 10 -22.90 -9.90 -23.56
C PRO A 10 -22.22 -8.53 -23.61
N PRO A 11 -22.98 -7.42 -23.61
CA PRO A 11 -22.38 -6.11 -23.50
C PRO A 11 -21.60 -6.06 -22.18
N LEU A 12 -20.34 -5.60 -22.25
CA LEU A 12 -19.61 -5.25 -21.05
C LEU A 12 -20.46 -4.22 -20.28
N PRO A 13 -20.72 -4.41 -18.98
CA PRO A 13 -21.47 -3.44 -18.21
C PRO A 13 -20.73 -2.11 -18.34
N SER A 14 -21.43 -1.09 -18.86
CA SER A 14 -20.95 0.27 -18.69
C SER A 14 -20.91 0.49 -17.19
N THR A 15 -19.71 0.62 -16.63
CA THR A 15 -19.48 0.76 -15.19
C THR A 15 -20.45 1.81 -14.67
N SER A 16 -21.29 1.41 -13.72
CA SER A 16 -22.33 2.31 -13.23
C SER A 16 -21.67 3.41 -12.40
N ASP A 17 -22.17 4.65 -12.47
CA ASP A 17 -21.61 5.79 -11.70
C ASP A 17 -21.46 5.47 -10.21
N GLU A 18 -22.34 4.63 -9.66
CA GLU A 18 -22.29 4.14 -8.29
C GLU A 18 -21.08 3.24 -8.00
N GLU A 19 -20.68 2.39 -8.95
CA GLU A 19 -19.50 1.52 -8.81
C GLU A 19 -18.23 2.35 -8.76
N ILE A 20 -18.11 3.35 -9.65
CA ILE A 20 -16.98 4.29 -9.68
C ILE A 20 -16.94 5.11 -8.39
N ALA A 21 -18.06 5.66 -7.93
CA ALA A 21 -18.14 6.40 -6.68
C ALA A 21 -17.75 5.53 -5.46
N SER A 22 -18.16 4.26 -5.45
CA SER A 22 -17.77 3.29 -4.42
C SER A 22 -16.27 3.00 -4.45
N LEU A 23 -15.69 2.89 -5.65
CA LEU A 23 -14.28 2.62 -5.85
C LEU A 23 -13.43 3.80 -5.41
N ILE A 24 -13.80 5.03 -5.78
CA ILE A 24 -13.18 6.28 -5.30
C ILE A 24 -13.22 6.35 -3.76
N SER A 25 -14.39 6.10 -3.18
CA SER A 25 -14.57 6.12 -1.72
C SER A 25 -13.71 5.07 -1.03
N SER A 26 -13.55 3.89 -1.62
CA SER A 26 -12.70 2.82 -1.09
C SER A 26 -11.21 3.18 -1.21
N ALA A 27 -10.80 3.80 -2.31
CA ALA A 27 -9.44 4.24 -2.58
C ALA A 27 -9.01 5.32 -1.57
N HIS A 28 -9.86 6.32 -1.32
CA HIS A 28 -9.57 7.36 -0.30
C HIS A 28 -9.49 6.80 1.12
N ARG A 29 -10.38 5.87 1.49
CA ARG A 29 -10.30 5.22 2.81
C ARG A 29 -8.98 4.47 2.97
N ARG A 30 -8.56 3.74 1.94
CA ARG A 30 -7.30 2.99 1.95
C ARG A 30 -6.09 3.92 1.98
N GLN A 31 -6.08 4.97 1.17
CA GLN A 31 -5.06 6.02 1.20
C GLN A 31 -4.88 6.55 2.63
N LYS A 32 -5.99 6.88 3.29
CA LYS A 32 -5.99 7.41 4.66
C LYS A 32 -5.48 6.39 5.68
N ASP A 33 -5.91 5.13 5.58
CA ASP A 33 -5.42 4.07 6.47
C ASP A 33 -3.90 3.87 6.33
N ILE A 34 -3.40 3.86 5.09
CA ILE A 34 -1.98 3.71 4.82
C ILE A 34 -1.19 4.89 5.40
N SER A 35 -1.65 6.14 5.18
CA SER A 35 -0.95 7.34 5.65
C SER A 35 -1.00 7.50 7.17
N ASP A 36 -2.17 7.33 7.76
CA ASP A 36 -2.44 7.73 9.13
C ASP A 36 -2.12 6.60 10.13
N PHE A 37 -2.16 5.34 9.68
CA PHE A 37 -2.02 4.18 10.55
C PHE A 37 -0.89 3.24 10.14
N GLN A 38 -0.91 2.68 8.92
CA GLN A 38 0.03 1.61 8.55
C GLN A 38 1.48 2.09 8.47
N ILE A 39 1.74 3.22 7.80
CA ILE A 39 3.09 3.78 7.69
C ILE A 39 3.66 4.17 9.06
N PRO A 40 2.93 4.90 9.93
CA PRO A 40 3.38 5.17 11.29
C PRO A 40 3.67 3.91 12.10
N ARG A 41 2.76 2.91 12.05
CA ARG A 41 2.90 1.63 12.76
C ARG A 41 4.18 0.89 12.38
N VAL A 42 4.49 0.84 11.08
CA VAL A 42 5.75 0.24 10.58
C VAL A 42 6.94 1.06 11.03
N ARG A 43 6.89 2.39 10.91
CA ARG A 43 8.00 3.30 11.26
C ARG A 43 8.42 3.16 12.73
N THR A 44 7.46 3.00 13.64
CA THR A 44 7.72 2.88 15.09
C THR A 44 8.02 1.46 15.54
N CYS A 45 7.97 0.46 14.65
CA CYS A 45 8.28 -0.91 15.01
C CYS A 45 9.79 -1.05 15.32
N ALA A 46 10.12 -1.31 16.59
CA ALA A 46 11.49 -1.51 17.08
C ALA A 46 11.65 -2.81 17.89
N ASP A 47 10.72 -3.75 17.69
CA ASP A 47 10.67 -5.00 18.41
C ASP A 47 11.46 -6.09 17.68
N ALA A 48 10.80 -7.19 17.30
CA ALA A 48 11.41 -8.29 16.59
C ALA A 48 11.41 -8.06 15.08
N LEU A 49 12.49 -8.50 14.41
CA LEU A 49 12.59 -8.46 12.95
C LEU A 49 11.43 -9.19 12.26
N ALA A 50 10.98 -10.31 12.81
CA ALA A 50 9.85 -11.07 12.27
C ALA A 50 8.56 -10.23 12.25
N THR A 51 8.27 -9.50 13.33
CA THR A 51 7.13 -8.59 13.40
C THR A 51 7.25 -7.47 12.37
N GLN A 52 8.44 -6.86 12.26
CA GLN A 52 8.69 -5.82 11.26
C GLN A 52 8.46 -6.33 9.82
N GLN A 53 8.91 -7.55 9.51
CA GLN A 53 8.72 -8.17 8.20
C GLN A 53 7.25 -8.46 7.89
N GLN A 54 6.48 -8.91 8.89
CA GLN A 54 5.05 -9.10 8.76
C GLN A 54 4.34 -7.76 8.46
N LEU A 55 4.60 -6.72 9.26
CA LEU A 55 4.05 -5.38 9.02
C LEU A 55 4.43 -4.82 7.65
N ALA A 56 5.66 -5.10 7.19
CA ALA A 56 6.12 -4.71 5.87
C ALA A 56 5.38 -5.45 4.74
N ALA A 57 5.01 -6.71 4.95
CA ALA A 57 4.22 -7.47 3.99
C ALA A 57 2.78 -6.95 3.93
N GLU A 58 2.15 -6.73 5.08
CA GLU A 58 0.81 -6.10 5.18
C GLU A 58 0.78 -4.75 4.43
N LEU A 59 1.72 -3.86 4.74
CA LEU A 59 1.81 -2.54 4.09
C LEU A 59 2.03 -2.62 2.57
N ARG A 60 2.79 -3.60 2.08
CA ARG A 60 2.96 -3.79 0.62
C ARG A 60 1.68 -4.25 -0.03
N GLU A 61 0.98 -5.19 0.59
CA GLU A 61 -0.30 -5.68 0.09
C GLU A 61 -1.33 -4.54 0.01
N ASP A 62 -1.41 -3.68 1.04
CA ASP A 62 -2.29 -2.52 1.03
C ASP A 62 -1.93 -1.52 -0.08
N LEU A 63 -0.64 -1.26 -0.30
CA LEU A 63 -0.18 -0.41 -1.41
C LEU A 63 -0.49 -1.01 -2.79
N ASP A 64 -0.41 -2.34 -2.93
CA ASP A 64 -0.72 -3.04 -4.17
C ASP A 64 -2.23 -3.04 -4.44
N VAL A 65 -3.06 -3.23 -3.41
CA VAL A 65 -4.52 -3.07 -3.53
C VAL A 65 -4.86 -1.63 -3.93
N PHE A 66 -4.25 -0.64 -3.28
CA PHE A 66 -4.48 0.76 -3.61
C PHE A 66 -4.06 1.06 -5.06
N ALA A 67 -2.91 0.55 -5.50
CA ALA A 67 -2.46 0.70 -6.88
C ALA A 67 -3.45 0.11 -7.89
N ARG A 68 -3.96 -1.11 -7.65
CA ARG A 68 -4.98 -1.73 -8.50
C ARG A 68 -6.28 -0.93 -8.55
N GLN A 69 -6.69 -0.32 -7.44
CA GLN A 69 -7.88 0.54 -7.42
C GLN A 69 -7.67 1.78 -8.30
N VAL A 70 -6.49 2.41 -8.21
CA VAL A 70 -6.13 3.57 -9.04
C VAL A 70 -6.06 3.19 -10.53
N GLU A 71 -5.45 2.06 -10.87
CA GLU A 71 -5.41 1.54 -12.24
C GLU A 71 -6.82 1.25 -12.78
N THR A 72 -7.70 0.69 -11.96
CA THR A 72 -9.09 0.42 -12.33
C THR A 72 -9.85 1.72 -12.60
N LEU A 73 -9.64 2.76 -11.78
CA LEU A 73 -10.24 4.07 -11.99
C LEU A 73 -9.69 4.74 -13.26
N ASP A 74 -8.40 4.59 -13.56
CA ASP A 74 -7.76 5.12 -14.76
C ASP A 74 -8.37 4.51 -16.04
N ILE A 75 -8.62 3.19 -16.04
CA ILE A 75 -9.34 2.54 -17.14
C ILE A 75 -10.76 3.08 -17.26
N ALA A 76 -11.45 3.27 -16.13
CA ALA A 76 -12.82 3.79 -16.10
C ALA A 76 -12.94 5.25 -16.58
N VAL A 77 -11.85 6.02 -16.65
CA VAL A 77 -11.84 7.37 -17.27
C VAL A 77 -12.20 7.28 -18.75
N GLU A 78 -11.62 6.33 -19.47
CA GLU A 78 -11.83 6.20 -20.91
C GLU A 78 -13.22 5.66 -21.24
N ASP A 79 -13.84 4.94 -20.30
CA ASP A 79 -15.21 4.42 -20.41
C ASP A 79 -16.30 5.48 -20.16
N GLN A 80 -15.92 6.69 -19.72
CA GLN A 80 -16.88 7.77 -19.46
C GLN A 80 -17.56 8.29 -20.72
N LYS A 81 -18.89 8.45 -20.64
CA LYS A 81 -19.75 8.91 -21.74
C LYS A 81 -19.64 10.42 -22.01
N SER A 82 -19.33 11.21 -20.98
CA SER A 82 -19.26 12.66 -21.05
C SER A 82 -17.82 13.16 -20.92
N GLU A 83 -17.44 14.15 -21.72
CA GLU A 83 -16.16 14.85 -21.58
C GLU A 83 -16.01 15.61 -20.25
N ARG A 84 -17.13 15.92 -19.60
CA ARG A 84 -17.12 16.52 -18.27
C ARG A 84 -16.72 15.48 -17.23
N ASP A 85 -17.45 14.37 -17.17
CA ASP A 85 -17.25 13.31 -16.18
C ASP A 85 -15.87 12.66 -16.36
N ARG A 86 -15.40 12.54 -17.61
CA ARG A 86 -14.03 12.11 -17.93
C ARG A 86 -12.98 13.04 -17.31
N ARG A 87 -13.17 14.35 -17.42
CA ARG A 87 -12.24 15.34 -16.85
C ARG A 87 -12.22 15.27 -15.33
N GLU A 88 -13.40 15.26 -14.71
CA GLU A 88 -13.53 15.19 -13.25
C GLU A 88 -12.89 13.90 -12.71
N LEU A 89 -13.17 12.74 -13.32
CA LEU A 89 -12.56 11.47 -12.90
C LEU A 89 -11.05 11.44 -13.14
N ARG A 90 -10.55 12.03 -14.23
CA ARG A 90 -9.12 12.10 -14.53
C ARG A 90 -8.35 12.92 -13.49
N GLU A 91 -8.94 14.02 -13.01
CA GLU A 91 -8.35 14.83 -11.93
C GLU A 91 -8.24 14.00 -10.63
N ILE A 92 -9.30 13.27 -10.27
CA ILE A 92 -9.30 12.39 -9.09
C ILE A 92 -8.24 11.29 -9.22
N VAL A 93 -8.16 10.63 -10.38
CA VAL A 93 -7.15 9.58 -10.64
C VAL A 93 -5.74 10.14 -10.55
N HIS A 94 -5.49 11.31 -11.12
CA HIS A 94 -4.18 11.98 -11.05
C HIS A 94 -3.78 12.24 -9.59
N ASP A 95 -4.68 12.76 -8.77
CA ASP A 95 -4.40 13.02 -7.35
C ASP A 95 -4.12 11.74 -6.56
N LEU A 96 -4.85 10.66 -6.87
CA LEU A 96 -4.60 9.35 -6.28
C LEU A 96 -3.27 8.74 -6.75
N GLN A 97 -2.87 8.94 -8.01
CA GLN A 97 -1.56 8.53 -8.52
C GLN A 97 -0.41 9.29 -7.82
N CYS A 98 -0.55 10.60 -7.66
CA CYS A 98 0.39 11.42 -6.88
C CYS A 98 0.49 10.92 -5.43
N SER A 99 -0.65 10.60 -4.81
CA SER A 99 -0.72 10.07 -3.46
C SER A 99 -0.09 8.67 -3.36
N LEU A 100 -0.30 7.79 -4.33
CA LEU A 100 0.36 6.48 -4.38
C LEU A 100 1.88 6.63 -4.47
N ALA A 101 2.36 7.59 -5.27
CA ALA A 101 3.79 7.86 -5.39
C ALA A 101 4.41 8.40 -4.09
N SER A 102 3.71 9.26 -3.35
CA SER A 102 4.18 9.74 -2.05
C SER A 102 4.15 8.61 -1.00
N LEU A 103 3.06 7.86 -0.90
CA LEU A 103 2.92 6.74 0.03
C LEU A 103 4.01 5.68 -0.18
N ARG A 104 4.35 5.35 -1.44
CA ARG A 104 5.46 4.42 -1.75
C ARG A 104 6.81 4.94 -1.24
N LYS A 105 7.07 6.26 -1.32
CA LYS A 105 8.30 6.86 -0.78
C LYS A 105 8.29 6.81 0.76
N ASP A 106 7.18 7.18 1.37
CA ASP A 106 7.04 7.20 2.83
C ASP A 106 7.13 5.81 3.46
N ALA A 107 6.55 4.80 2.80
CA ALA A 107 6.67 3.40 3.16
C ALA A 107 8.13 2.93 3.16
N ARG A 108 8.90 3.24 2.10
CA ARG A 108 10.33 2.91 2.03
C ARG A 108 11.11 3.57 3.16
N THR A 109 10.84 4.85 3.42
CA THR A 109 11.50 5.61 4.49
C THR A 109 11.15 5.04 5.87
N ALA A 110 9.89 4.68 6.11
CA ALA A 110 9.43 4.05 7.34
C ALA A 110 10.10 2.69 7.58
N LEU A 111 10.18 1.84 6.55
CA LEU A 111 10.84 0.54 6.63
C LEU A 111 12.33 0.68 6.95
N LEU A 112 13.03 1.63 6.32
CA LEU A 112 14.44 1.89 6.61
C LEU A 112 14.64 2.41 8.04
N ALA A 113 13.76 3.29 8.52
CA ALA A 113 13.82 3.81 9.88
C ALA A 113 13.63 2.70 10.92
N SER A 114 12.60 1.86 10.75
CA SER A 114 12.33 0.71 11.61
C SER A 114 13.48 -0.29 11.62
N LYS A 115 14.03 -0.63 10.44
CA LYS A 115 15.19 -1.52 10.34
C LYS A 115 16.39 -0.97 11.12
N ARG A 116 16.72 0.31 10.94
CA ARG A 116 17.83 0.96 11.67
C ARG A 116 17.62 0.91 13.19
N ALA A 117 16.39 1.10 13.66
CA ALA A 117 16.05 1.01 15.07
C ALA A 117 16.26 -0.42 15.63
N ILE A 118 15.84 -1.44 14.87
CA ILE A 118 16.06 -2.85 15.23
C ILE A 118 17.55 -3.18 15.28
N ASP A 119 18.32 -2.79 14.24
CA ASP A 119 19.75 -3.05 14.15
C ASP A 119 20.50 -2.40 15.34
N ALA A 120 20.16 -1.15 15.69
CA ALA A 120 20.74 -0.46 16.84
C ALA A 120 20.44 -1.17 18.18
N LYS A 121 19.20 -1.66 18.36
CA LYS A 121 18.79 -2.41 19.56
C LYS A 121 19.51 -3.76 19.66
N GLN A 122 19.71 -4.45 18.53
CA GLN A 122 20.46 -5.71 18.50
C GLN A 122 21.94 -5.51 18.85
N LEU A 123 22.57 -4.46 18.33
CA LEU A 123 23.95 -4.11 18.67
C LEU A 123 24.11 -3.82 20.17
N SER A 124 23.23 -2.97 20.72
CA SER A 124 23.24 -2.65 22.15
C SER A 124 23.08 -3.90 23.04
N LYS A 125 22.12 -4.78 22.72
CA LYS A 125 21.91 -6.04 23.45
C LYS A 125 23.14 -6.96 23.38
N ARG A 126 23.80 -7.03 22.23
CA ARG A 126 25.01 -7.85 22.07
C ARG A 126 26.16 -7.32 22.92
N GLU A 127 26.38 -6.00 22.93
CA GLU A 127 27.42 -5.38 23.76
C GLU A 127 27.17 -5.58 25.25
N GLU A 128 25.92 -5.52 25.70
CA GLU A 128 25.54 -5.78 27.09
C GLU A 128 25.85 -7.22 27.50
N LEU A 129 25.46 -8.20 26.67
CA LEU A 129 25.74 -9.62 26.91
C LEU A 129 27.25 -9.93 26.96
N LEU A 130 28.04 -9.29 26.09
CA LEU A 130 29.49 -9.42 26.11
C LEU A 130 30.08 -8.82 27.40
N ARG A 131 29.62 -7.62 27.81
CA ARG A 131 30.06 -6.98 29.06
C ARG A 131 29.71 -7.82 30.30
N SER A 132 28.49 -8.36 30.38
CA SER A 132 28.09 -9.22 31.50
C SER A 132 28.90 -10.52 31.57
N SER A 133 29.30 -11.07 30.41
CA SER A 133 30.12 -12.29 30.35
C SER A 133 31.53 -12.03 30.88
N VAL A 134 32.17 -10.95 30.44
CA VAL A 134 33.53 -10.56 30.88
C VAL A 134 33.58 -10.22 32.37
N LEU A 135 32.52 -9.63 32.93
CA LEU A 135 32.45 -9.34 34.38
C LEU A 135 32.32 -10.61 35.22
N ARG A 136 31.63 -11.64 34.72
CA ARG A 136 31.49 -12.94 35.39
C ARG A 136 32.81 -13.72 35.44
N GLU A 137 33.60 -13.62 34.38
CA GLU A 137 34.89 -14.33 34.23
C GLU A 137 36.00 -13.76 35.14
N LYS A 138 35.88 -12.49 35.56
CA LYS A 138 36.83 -11.84 36.49
C LYS A 138 36.53 -12.07 37.97
N GLN A 139 35.40 -12.73 38.28
CA GLN A 139 34.95 -12.96 39.66
C GLN A 139 35.23 -14.40 40.15
N THR A 140 35.87 -15.22 39.31
CA THR A 140 36.42 -16.55 39.60
C THR A 140 37.94 -16.49 39.57
#